data_AF-A0A926WMQ7-F1
#
_entry.id   AF-A0A926WMQ7-F1
#
_cell.length_a   1.000
_cell.length_b   1.000
_cell.length_c   1.000
_cell.angle_alpha   90.00
_cell.angle_beta   90.00
_cell.angle_gamma   90.00
#
_symmetry.space_group_name_H-M   'P 1'
#
loop_
_entity.id
_entity.type
_entity.pdbx_description
1 polymer ?
#
loop_
_entity_poly.entity_id
_entity_poly.type
_entity_poly.pdbx_seq_one_letter_code
_entity_poly.pdbx_strand_id
1 'polypeptide(L)'
;MKALPPAKNMRIKNHVTVKGGALNSQLSAKFGITLTDFKNAVMGDLAAIQKIGELHRQAEFMNKYAPKLREQYLEIIEGTETYNLALADILQAAGKSTLAIDKAANATAIADRKFVHGKIELSAQYLIDKKLENDRHKYQLNYQEVKGYMDAFLVGVDRDVAVLEQNNRPEWKQIEADKKYQEKVIDEYLDNGNDARVDLIPQKNYRGIKGKIQQVLGALGF
;
A
#
# COMPACT_ATOMS: atom_id res chain seq x y z
N MET A 1 -96.89 -58.48 -67.16
CA MET A 1 -95.46 -58.82 -67.03
C MET A 1 -95.07 -58.63 -65.56
N LYS A 2 -94.64 -59.69 -64.86
CA LYS A 2 -94.18 -59.58 -63.46
C LYS A 2 -92.85 -58.83 -63.45
N ALA A 3 -92.79 -57.69 -62.76
CA ALA A 3 -91.54 -56.98 -62.53
C ALA A 3 -90.58 -57.92 -61.79
N LEU A 4 -89.38 -58.11 -62.36
CA LEU A 4 -88.32 -58.86 -61.69
C LEU A 4 -88.00 -58.17 -60.36
N PRO A 5 -87.86 -58.92 -59.26
CA PRO A 5 -87.49 -58.34 -57.98
C PRO A 5 -86.13 -57.63 -58.13
N PRO A 6 -85.92 -56.50 -57.43
CA PRO A 6 -84.66 -55.78 -57.50
C PRO A 6 -83.51 -56.73 -57.17
N ALA A 7 -82.43 -56.65 -57.95
CA ALA A 7 -81.25 -57.47 -57.75
C ALA A 7 -80.75 -57.32 -56.29
N LYS A 8 -80.73 -58.44 -55.55
CA LYS A 8 -80.29 -58.49 -54.16
C LYS A 8 -78.90 -57.85 -54.04
N ASN A 9 -78.80 -56.73 -53.32
CA ASN A 9 -77.59 -55.93 -53.06
C ASN A 9 -76.28 -56.66 -53.40
N MET A 10 -75.87 -56.60 -54.68
CA MET A 10 -74.66 -57.27 -55.14
C MET A 10 -73.46 -56.49 -54.62
N ARG A 11 -72.66 -57.09 -53.75
CA ARG A 11 -71.44 -56.51 -53.19
C ARG A 11 -70.24 -57.35 -53.56
N ILE A 12 -69.16 -56.70 -53.98
CA ILE A 12 -67.87 -57.35 -54.18
C ILE A 12 -67.42 -57.98 -52.85
N LYS A 13 -67.09 -59.28 -52.89
CA LYS A 13 -66.64 -60.04 -51.71
C LYS A 13 -65.21 -59.61 -51.35
N ASN A 14 -64.99 -59.32 -50.07
CA ASN A 14 -63.66 -59.00 -49.54
C ASN A 14 -63.11 -60.26 -48.85
N HIS A 15 -61.98 -60.76 -49.34
CA HIS A 15 -61.31 -61.95 -48.80
C HIS A 15 -60.07 -61.61 -47.94
N VAL A 16 -59.67 -60.33 -47.89
CA VAL A 16 -58.44 -59.86 -47.26
C VAL A 16 -58.67 -59.47 -45.79
N THR A 17 -59.78 -58.79 -45.49
CA THR A 17 -60.08 -58.32 -44.12
C THR A 17 -60.27 -59.45 -43.11
N VAL A 18 -60.71 -60.65 -43.54
CA VAL A 18 -60.91 -61.83 -42.68
C VAL A 18 -59.60 -62.36 -42.11
N LYS A 19 -58.48 -62.19 -42.84
CA LYS A 19 -57.14 -62.61 -42.40
C LYS A 19 -56.28 -61.46 -41.84
N GLY A 20 -56.75 -60.21 -41.92
CA GLY A 20 -55.98 -58.99 -41.61
C GLY A 20 -56.50 -58.17 -40.42
N GLY A 21 -57.32 -58.74 -39.53
CA GLY A 21 -58.01 -58.00 -38.45
C GLY A 21 -57.09 -57.16 -37.55
N ALA A 22 -55.91 -57.68 -37.20
CA ALA A 22 -54.94 -56.95 -36.38
C ALA A 22 -54.39 -55.69 -37.08
N LEU A 23 -54.11 -55.79 -38.39
CA LEU A 23 -53.65 -54.65 -39.20
C LEU A 23 -54.75 -53.61 -39.38
N ASN A 24 -56.00 -54.05 -39.56
CA ASN A 24 -57.14 -53.13 -39.65
C ASN A 24 -57.41 -52.39 -38.33
N SER A 25 -57.19 -53.04 -37.18
CA SER A 25 -57.27 -52.41 -35.86
C SER A 25 -56.18 -51.34 -35.67
N GLN A 26 -54.95 -51.64 -36.08
CA GLN A 26 -53.84 -50.68 -36.04
C GLN A 26 -54.07 -49.48 -36.97
N LEU A 27 -54.66 -49.70 -38.16
CA LEU A 27 -55.01 -48.63 -39.10
C LEU A 27 -55.99 -47.63 -38.44
N SER A 28 -57.00 -48.17 -37.77
CA SER A 28 -57.99 -47.35 -37.04
C SER A 28 -57.37 -46.60 -35.87
N ALA A 29 -56.54 -47.27 -35.06
CA ALA A 29 -55.98 -46.69 -33.85
C ALA A 29 -54.98 -45.56 -34.14
N LYS A 30 -54.20 -45.68 -35.22
CA LYS A 30 -53.12 -44.73 -35.53
C LYS A 30 -53.49 -43.66 -36.56
N PHE A 31 -54.40 -43.97 -37.48
CA PHE A 31 -54.71 -43.11 -38.63
C PHE A 31 -56.20 -42.76 -38.73
N GLY A 32 -57.05 -43.27 -37.84
CA GLY A 32 -58.48 -42.95 -37.81
C GLY A 32 -59.31 -43.53 -38.96
N ILE A 33 -58.72 -44.38 -39.82
CA ILE A 33 -59.36 -44.99 -40.99
C ILE A 33 -59.28 -46.52 -40.95
N THR A 34 -60.26 -47.18 -41.57
CA THR A 34 -60.33 -48.64 -41.70
C THR A 34 -60.39 -49.10 -43.15
N LEU A 35 -60.10 -50.38 -43.40
CA LEU A 35 -60.34 -51.01 -44.71
C LEU A 35 -61.83 -51.06 -45.07
N THR A 36 -62.71 -50.97 -44.06
CA THR A 36 -64.16 -50.84 -44.27
C THR A 36 -64.51 -49.47 -44.83
N ASP A 37 -63.89 -48.39 -44.33
CA ASP A 37 -64.07 -47.03 -44.86
C ASP A 37 -63.67 -46.96 -46.33
N PHE A 38 -62.51 -47.53 -46.68
CA PHE A 38 -62.06 -47.59 -48.08
C PHE A 38 -63.02 -48.40 -48.96
N LYS A 39 -63.45 -49.57 -48.50
CA LYS A 39 -64.40 -50.41 -49.24
C LYS A 39 -65.73 -49.68 -49.47
N ASN A 40 -66.27 -49.02 -48.45
CA ASN A 40 -67.53 -48.29 -48.54
C ASN A 40 -67.40 -47.10 -49.50
N ALA A 41 -66.27 -46.38 -49.44
CA ALA A 41 -66.00 -45.27 -50.34
C ALA A 41 -65.94 -45.70 -51.82
N VAL A 42 -65.27 -46.82 -52.12
CA VAL A 42 -65.23 -47.40 -53.49
C VAL A 42 -66.61 -47.88 -53.96
N MET A 43 -67.50 -48.24 -53.02
CA MET A 43 -68.89 -48.60 -53.30
C MET A 43 -69.84 -47.39 -53.40
N GLY A 44 -69.32 -46.16 -53.31
CA GLY A 44 -70.11 -44.93 -53.46
C GLY A 44 -70.76 -44.40 -52.18
N ASP A 45 -70.35 -44.87 -51.00
CA ASP A 45 -70.82 -44.33 -49.72
C ASP A 45 -70.22 -42.94 -49.48
N LEU A 46 -71.07 -41.92 -49.58
CA LEU A 46 -70.70 -40.52 -49.45
C LEU A 46 -70.06 -40.19 -48.08
N ALA A 47 -70.49 -40.83 -46.99
CA ALA A 47 -69.94 -40.57 -45.66
C ALA A 47 -68.49 -41.06 -45.53
N ALA A 48 -68.20 -42.24 -46.10
CA ALA A 48 -66.85 -42.79 -46.12
C ALA A 48 -65.92 -42.01 -47.06
N ILE A 49 -66.43 -41.54 -48.21
CA ILE A 49 -65.69 -40.66 -49.14
C ILE A 49 -65.35 -39.33 -48.47
N GLN A 50 -66.32 -38.70 -47.80
CA GLN A 50 -66.10 -37.43 -47.10
C GLN A 50 -65.03 -37.55 -46.01
N LYS A 51 -65.10 -38.61 -45.18
CA LYS A 51 -64.12 -38.88 -44.13
C LYS A 51 -62.69 -38.99 -44.69
N ILE A 52 -62.51 -39.74 -45.78
CA ILE A 52 -61.20 -39.91 -46.43
C ILE A 52 -60.72 -38.57 -47.04
N GLY A 53 -61.61 -37.80 -47.66
CA GLY A 53 -61.30 -36.51 -48.25
C GLY A 53 -60.89 -35.45 -47.23
N GLU A 54 -61.57 -35.38 -46.08
CA GLU A 54 -61.20 -34.47 -44.99
C GLU A 54 -59.84 -34.82 -44.37
N LEU A 55 -59.57 -36.11 -44.14
CA LEU A 55 -58.28 -36.57 -43.65
C LEU A 55 -57.15 -36.34 -44.66
N HIS A 56 -57.42 -36.49 -45.96
CA HIS A 56 -56.44 -36.17 -47.00
C HIS A 56 -56.13 -34.66 -47.01
N ARG A 57 -57.15 -33.80 -46.94
CA ARG A 57 -56.96 -32.34 -46.86
C ARG A 57 -56.18 -31.93 -45.61
N GLN A 58 -56.46 -32.56 -44.46
CA GLN A 58 -55.70 -32.34 -43.24
C GLN A 58 -54.25 -32.82 -43.40
N ALA A 59 -54.03 -34.00 -43.98
CA ALA A 59 -52.69 -34.51 -44.25
C ALA A 59 -51.89 -33.62 -45.20
N GLU A 60 -52.49 -33.10 -46.29
CA GLU A 60 -51.83 -32.14 -47.18
C GLU A 60 -51.47 -30.84 -46.46
N PHE A 61 -52.39 -30.31 -45.65
CA PHE A 61 -52.14 -29.12 -44.85
C PHE A 61 -50.99 -29.35 -43.85
N MET A 62 -51.03 -30.46 -43.11
CA MET A 62 -49.99 -30.82 -42.15
C MET A 62 -48.64 -31.03 -42.84
N ASN A 63 -48.58 -31.76 -43.96
CA ASN A 63 -47.35 -31.98 -44.70
C ASN A 63 -46.74 -30.68 -45.23
N LYS A 64 -47.58 -29.71 -45.63
CA LYS A 64 -47.12 -28.43 -46.18
C LYS A 64 -46.69 -27.43 -45.11
N TYR A 65 -47.40 -27.38 -43.98
CA TYR A 65 -47.25 -26.30 -43.00
C TYR A 65 -46.62 -26.75 -41.68
N ALA A 66 -46.77 -28.00 -41.25
CA ALA A 66 -46.20 -28.46 -39.98
C ALA A 66 -44.65 -28.35 -39.96
N PRO A 67 -43.90 -28.69 -41.04
CA PRO A 67 -42.45 -28.48 -41.04
C PRO A 67 -42.07 -27.00 -40.91
N LYS A 68 -42.79 -26.11 -41.61
CA LYS A 68 -42.53 -24.65 -41.60
C LYS A 68 -42.83 -24.04 -40.24
N LEU A 69 -43.97 -24.41 -39.65
CA LEU A 69 -44.33 -23.94 -38.31
C LEU A 69 -43.33 -24.46 -37.28
N ARG A 70 -42.90 -25.73 -37.37
CA ARG A 70 -41.86 -26.27 -36.49
C ARG A 70 -40.56 -25.46 -36.60
N GLU A 71 -40.09 -25.22 -37.82
CA GLU A 71 -38.87 -24.44 -38.07
C GLU A 71 -38.97 -23.04 -37.49
N GLN A 72 -40.07 -22.33 -37.73
CA GLN A 72 -40.32 -20.99 -37.17
C GLN A 72 -40.40 -21.01 -35.64
N TYR A 73 -41.04 -22.02 -35.03
CA TYR A 73 -41.08 -22.15 -33.58
C TYR A 73 -39.67 -22.38 -32.99
N LEU A 74 -38.86 -23.22 -33.64
CA LEU A 74 -37.48 -23.45 -33.21
C LEU A 74 -36.64 -22.17 -33.35
N GLU A 75 -36.79 -21.44 -34.45
CA GLU A 75 -36.10 -20.16 -34.66
C GLU A 75 -36.51 -19.11 -33.60
N ILE A 76 -37.79 -19.03 -33.24
CA ILE A 76 -38.26 -18.16 -32.15
C ILE A 76 -37.64 -18.56 -30.81
N ILE A 77 -37.59 -19.87 -30.50
CA ILE A 77 -36.99 -20.38 -29.26
C ILE A 77 -35.50 -20.03 -29.22
N GLU A 78 -34.76 -20.33 -30.30
CA GLU A 78 -33.32 -20.06 -30.42
C GLU A 78 -33.02 -18.55 -30.35
N GLY A 79 -33.82 -17.73 -31.02
CA GLY A 79 -33.71 -16.27 -30.95
C GLY A 79 -33.96 -15.73 -29.54
N THR A 80 -34.95 -16.27 -28.83
CA THR A 80 -35.26 -15.89 -27.45
C THR A 80 -34.16 -16.33 -26.49
N GLU A 81 -33.62 -17.54 -26.64
CA GLU A 81 -32.49 -18.04 -25.87
C GLU A 81 -31.24 -17.17 -26.09
N THR A 82 -30.87 -16.95 -27.35
CA THR A 82 -29.73 -16.13 -27.74
C THR A 82 -29.82 -14.70 -27.18
N TYR A 83 -30.99 -14.07 -27.29
CA TYR A 83 -31.24 -12.74 -26.75
C TYR A 83 -31.03 -12.68 -25.24
N ASN A 84 -31.61 -13.63 -24.49
CA ASN A 84 -31.51 -13.64 -23.04
C ASN A 84 -30.09 -13.96 -22.55
N LEU A 85 -29.38 -14.87 -23.22
CA LEU A 85 -27.97 -15.13 -22.93
C LEU A 85 -27.11 -13.89 -23.17
N ALA A 86 -27.30 -13.19 -24.28
CA ALA A 86 -26.58 -11.94 -24.56
C ALA A 86 -26.86 -10.87 -23.50
N LEU A 87 -28.12 -10.74 -23.06
CA LEU A 87 -28.50 -9.79 -22.02
C LEU A 87 -27.85 -10.16 -20.67
N ALA A 88 -27.83 -11.44 -20.31
CA ALA A 88 -27.15 -11.93 -19.12
C ALA A 88 -25.64 -11.64 -19.16
N ASP A 89 -24.98 -11.87 -20.30
CA ASP A 89 -23.56 -11.59 -20.48
C ASP A 89 -23.24 -10.10 -20.32
N ILE A 90 -24.06 -9.22 -20.91
CA ILE A 90 -23.94 -7.76 -20.76
C ILE A 90 -24.04 -7.36 -19.28
N LEU A 91 -25.05 -7.87 -18.57
CA LEU A 91 -25.26 -7.55 -17.15
C LEU A 91 -24.10 -8.06 -16.28
N GLN A 92 -23.58 -9.27 -16.54
CA GLN A 92 -22.44 -9.81 -15.82
C GLN A 92 -21.17 -8.98 -16.09
N ALA A 93 -20.92 -8.59 -17.34
CA ALA A 93 -19.80 -7.74 -17.70
C ALA A 93 -19.90 -6.36 -17.03
N ALA A 94 -21.08 -5.76 -17.04
CA ALA A 94 -21.35 -4.49 -16.35
C ALA A 94 -21.07 -4.61 -14.84
N GLY A 95 -21.62 -5.63 -14.18
CA GLY A 95 -21.40 -5.86 -12.74
C GLY A 95 -19.91 -6.02 -12.38
N LYS A 96 -19.16 -6.81 -13.17
CA LYS A 96 -17.71 -6.97 -12.99
C LYS A 96 -16.95 -5.65 -13.20
N SER A 97 -17.31 -4.89 -14.23
CA SER A 97 -16.68 -3.61 -14.55
C SER A 97 -16.93 -2.56 -13.46
N THR A 98 -18.17 -2.41 -13.00
CA THR A 98 -18.52 -1.46 -11.92
C THR A 98 -17.76 -1.79 -10.65
N LEU A 99 -17.72 -3.07 -10.24
CA LEU A 99 -16.96 -3.48 -9.06
C LEU A 99 -15.45 -3.17 -9.19
N ALA A 100 -14.89 -3.34 -10.39
CA ALA A 100 -13.48 -3.00 -10.64
C ALA A 100 -13.23 -1.49 -10.57
N ILE A 101 -14.13 -0.68 -11.15
CA ILE A 101 -14.09 0.78 -11.08
C ILE A 101 -14.17 1.25 -9.63
N ASP A 102 -15.14 0.75 -8.86
CA ASP A 102 -15.33 1.12 -7.46
C ASP A 102 -14.11 0.75 -6.61
N LYS A 103 -13.51 -0.42 -6.85
CA LYS A 103 -12.25 -0.81 -6.19
C LYS A 103 -11.12 0.16 -6.51
N ALA A 104 -10.94 0.54 -7.78
CA ALA A 104 -9.90 1.48 -8.18
C ALA A 104 -10.13 2.89 -7.62
N ALA A 105 -11.37 3.37 -7.63
CA ALA A 105 -11.76 4.65 -7.05
C ALA A 105 -11.49 4.67 -5.53
N ASN A 106 -11.92 3.63 -4.80
CA ASN A 106 -11.66 3.51 -3.36
C ASN A 106 -10.17 3.41 -3.04
N ALA A 107 -9.39 2.64 -3.82
CA ALA A 107 -7.94 2.57 -3.65
C ALA A 107 -7.26 3.94 -3.84
N THR A 108 -7.73 4.71 -4.83
CA THR A 108 -7.24 6.07 -5.10
C THR A 108 -7.57 7.01 -3.94
N ALA A 109 -8.80 6.97 -3.43
CA ALA A 109 -9.22 7.77 -2.28
C ALA A 109 -8.40 7.44 -1.01
N ILE A 110 -8.08 6.17 -0.78
CA ILE A 110 -7.20 5.74 0.33
C ILE A 110 -5.78 6.28 0.13
N ALA A 111 -5.24 6.20 -1.09
CA ALA A 111 -3.90 6.69 -1.39
C ALA A 111 -3.80 8.21 -1.21
N ASP A 112 -4.81 8.95 -1.64
CA ASP A 112 -4.89 10.41 -1.44
C ASP A 112 -4.91 10.79 0.05
N ARG A 113 -5.75 10.11 0.84
CA ARG A 113 -5.76 10.31 2.31
C ARG A 113 -4.41 10.00 2.94
N LYS A 114 -3.75 8.90 2.53
CA LYS A 114 -2.39 8.57 3.01
C LYS A 114 -1.39 9.66 2.66
N PHE A 115 -1.48 10.23 1.46
CA PHE A 115 -0.60 11.32 1.04
C PHE A 115 -0.82 12.59 1.89
N VAL A 116 -2.09 12.97 2.13
CA VAL A 116 -2.43 14.11 2.99
C VAL A 116 -1.94 13.87 4.42
N HIS A 117 -2.21 12.70 5.00
CA HIS A 117 -1.72 12.37 6.34
C HIS A 117 -0.19 12.36 6.40
N GLY A 118 0.49 11.78 5.41
CA GLY A 118 1.95 11.80 5.34
C GLY A 118 2.54 13.21 5.28
N LYS A 119 1.87 14.16 4.61
CA LYS A 119 2.28 15.58 4.64
C LYS A 119 2.14 16.21 6.02
N ILE A 120 1.03 15.93 6.71
CA ILE A 120 0.79 16.44 8.06
C ILE A 120 1.84 15.86 9.02
N GLU A 121 2.09 14.55 8.95
CA GLU A 121 3.10 13.86 9.74
C GLU A 121 4.50 14.42 9.47
N LEU A 122 4.88 14.61 8.21
CA LEU A 122 6.17 15.20 7.84
C LEU A 122 6.33 16.62 8.38
N SER A 123 5.27 17.45 8.29
CA SER A 123 5.28 18.80 8.84
C SER A 123 5.42 18.79 10.36
N ALA A 124 4.72 17.88 11.06
CA ALA A 124 4.83 17.73 12.50
C ALA A 124 6.24 17.28 12.91
N GLN A 125 6.81 16.32 12.18
CA GLN A 125 8.16 15.82 12.41
C GLN A 125 9.20 16.94 12.21
N TYR A 126 9.10 17.72 11.13
CA TYR A 126 10.00 18.86 10.90
C TYR A 126 9.97 19.88 12.06
N LEU A 127 8.80 20.18 12.63
CA LEU A 127 8.69 21.09 13.77
C LEU A 127 9.38 20.52 15.02
N ILE A 128 9.23 19.22 15.26
CA ILE A 128 9.89 18.51 16.36
C ILE A 128 11.41 18.54 16.15
N ASP A 129 11.89 18.15 14.97
CA ASP A 129 13.32 18.10 14.63
C ASP A 129 13.96 19.49 14.73
N LYS A 130 13.27 20.53 14.24
CA LYS A 130 13.72 21.92 14.35
C LYS A 130 13.84 22.35 15.81
N LYS A 131 12.87 21.99 16.66
CA LYS A 131 12.92 22.31 18.09
C LYS A 131 14.07 21.57 18.78
N LEU A 132 14.22 20.28 18.49
CA LEU A 132 15.29 19.45 19.02
C LEU A 132 16.67 19.99 18.63
N GLU A 133 16.85 20.41 17.38
CA GLU A 133 18.10 21.01 16.90
C GLU A 133 18.39 22.36 17.57
N ASN A 134 17.37 23.20 17.74
CA ASN A 134 17.51 24.46 18.48
C ASN A 134 17.91 24.23 19.95
N ASP A 135 17.30 23.24 20.62
CA ASP A 135 17.60 22.90 22.00
C ASP A 135 19.01 22.32 22.13
N ARG A 136 19.44 21.47 21.19
CA ARG A 136 20.83 20.99 21.08
C ARG A 136 21.82 22.14 20.92
N HIS A 137 21.53 23.08 20.02
CA HIS A 137 22.40 24.22 19.77
C HIS A 137 22.51 25.15 21.00
N LYS A 138 21.38 25.44 21.67
CA LYS A 138 21.38 26.20 22.92
C LYS A 138 22.21 25.52 24.01
N TYR A 139 22.05 24.20 24.17
CA TYR A 139 22.85 23.44 25.12
C TYR A 139 24.35 23.55 24.80
N GLN A 140 24.73 23.42 23.53
CA GLN A 140 26.12 23.50 23.11
C GLN A 140 26.72 24.90 23.34
N LEU A 141 25.97 25.97 23.05
CA LEU A 141 26.39 27.34 23.35
C LEU A 141 26.56 27.55 24.86
N ASN A 142 25.56 27.20 25.66
CA ASN A 142 25.64 27.36 27.12
C ASN A 142 26.81 26.57 27.72
N TYR A 143 27.05 25.35 27.24
CA TYR A 143 28.19 24.54 27.65
C TYR A 143 29.52 25.21 27.29
N GLN A 144 29.65 25.74 26.07
CA GLN A 144 30.85 26.45 25.62
C GLN A 144 31.08 27.75 26.41
N GLU A 145 30.03 28.51 26.71
CA GLU A 145 30.11 29.71 27.55
C GLU A 145 30.59 29.36 28.96
N VAL A 146 29.96 28.40 29.62
CA VAL A 146 30.37 27.94 30.96
C VAL A 146 31.81 27.45 30.95
N LYS A 147 32.21 26.66 29.95
CA LYS A 147 33.59 26.23 29.79
C LYS A 147 34.55 27.41 29.58
N GLY A 148 34.18 28.38 28.75
CA GLY A 148 34.99 29.59 28.52
C GLY A 148 35.18 30.44 29.78
N TYR A 149 34.13 30.62 30.58
CA TYR A 149 34.23 31.24 31.91
C TYR A 149 35.11 30.40 32.85
N MET A 150 34.94 29.07 32.81
CA MET A 150 35.82 28.02 33.35
C MET A 150 37.30 28.36 33.16
N ASP A 151 37.69 28.32 31.89
CA ASP A 151 39.07 28.44 31.43
C ASP A 151 39.62 29.86 31.69
N ALA A 152 38.81 30.92 31.48
CA ALA A 152 39.23 32.30 31.76
C ALA A 152 39.49 32.55 33.25
N PHE A 153 38.66 31.98 34.13
CA PHE A 153 38.88 32.06 35.57
C PHE A 153 40.18 31.35 35.97
N LEU A 154 40.42 30.15 35.46
CA LEU A 154 41.64 29.39 35.73
C LEU A 154 42.89 30.16 35.25
N VAL A 155 42.87 30.69 34.03
CA VAL A 155 43.96 31.52 33.49
C VAL A 155 44.19 32.78 34.32
N GLY A 156 43.12 33.39 34.84
CA GLY A 156 43.22 34.54 35.75
C GLY A 156 43.95 34.19 37.04
N VAL A 157 43.55 33.09 37.69
CA VAL A 157 44.22 32.58 38.90
C VAL A 157 45.69 32.26 38.64
N ASP A 158 46.00 31.57 37.52
CA ASP A 158 47.37 31.24 37.15
C ASP A 158 48.23 32.50 36.90
N ARG A 159 47.66 33.52 36.24
CA ARG A 159 48.33 34.82 36.03
C ARG A 159 48.61 35.52 37.35
N ASP A 160 47.65 35.56 38.26
CA ASP A 160 47.81 36.19 39.58
C ASP A 160 48.91 35.51 40.39
N VAL A 161 48.94 34.17 40.38
CA VAL A 161 50.01 33.38 41.01
C VAL A 161 51.37 33.70 40.37
N ALA A 162 51.47 33.71 39.03
CA ALA A 162 52.73 34.00 38.35
C ALA A 162 53.26 35.42 38.64
N VAL A 163 52.37 36.43 38.74
CA VAL A 163 52.73 37.79 39.14
C VAL A 163 53.25 37.83 40.57
N LEU A 164 52.57 37.14 41.50
CA LEU A 164 53.02 37.03 42.89
C LEU A 164 54.38 36.34 42.99
N GLU A 165 54.59 35.22 42.29
CA GLU A 165 55.88 34.53 42.23
C GLU A 165 57.00 35.44 41.71
N GLN A 166 56.74 36.19 40.63
CA GLN A 166 57.73 37.11 40.06
C GLN A 166 58.02 38.30 40.99
N ASN A 167 57.00 38.86 41.64
CA ASN A 167 57.15 39.94 42.62
C ASN A 167 57.90 39.47 43.88
N ASN A 168 57.72 38.22 44.29
CA ASN A 168 58.39 37.64 45.45
C ASN A 168 59.82 37.17 45.14
N ARG A 169 60.18 36.99 43.87
CA ARG A 169 61.51 36.51 43.43
C ARG A 169 62.71 37.30 43.97
N PRO A 170 62.68 38.65 44.06
CA PRO A 170 63.76 39.41 44.68
C PRO A 170 63.93 39.12 46.17
N GLU A 171 62.84 38.90 46.92
CA GLU A 171 62.89 38.54 48.34
C GLU A 171 63.51 37.15 48.52
N TRP A 172 63.09 36.17 47.72
CA TRP A 172 63.71 34.84 47.72
C TRP A 172 65.21 34.90 47.41
N LYS A 173 65.60 35.71 46.41
CA LYS A 173 67.02 35.94 46.09
C LYS A 173 67.78 36.69 47.19
N GLN A 174 67.13 37.60 47.90
CA GLN A 174 67.74 38.27 49.05
C GLN A 174 68.01 37.28 50.18
N ILE A 175 67.03 36.45 50.53
CA ILE A 175 67.18 35.40 51.55
C ILE A 175 68.34 34.47 51.20
N GLU A 176 68.43 34.02 49.93
CA GLU A 176 69.54 33.16 49.48
C GLU A 176 70.89 33.88 49.52
N ALA A 177 70.94 35.17 49.14
CA ALA A 177 72.17 35.95 49.16
C ALA A 177 72.63 36.27 50.59
N ASP A 178 71.71 36.55 51.50
CA ASP A 178 71.98 36.76 52.92
C ASP A 178 72.55 35.49 53.55
N LYS A 179 71.97 34.31 53.23
CA LYS A 179 72.51 33.01 53.66
C LYS A 179 73.94 32.80 53.18
N LYS A 180 74.21 33.00 51.89
CA LYS A 180 75.56 32.85 51.30
C LYS A 180 76.56 33.86 51.86
N TYR A 181 76.11 35.07 52.17
CA TYR A 181 76.96 36.06 52.83
C TYR A 181 77.32 35.60 54.24
N GLN A 182 76.33 35.18 55.04
CA GLN A 182 76.57 34.64 56.38
C GLN A 182 77.51 33.45 56.38
N GLU A 183 77.34 32.50 55.45
CA GLU A 183 78.26 31.36 55.27
C GLU A 183 79.70 31.85 55.05
N LYS A 184 79.93 32.77 54.12
CA LYS A 184 81.27 33.32 53.86
C LYS A 184 81.87 34.08 55.03
N VAL A 185 81.04 34.83 55.76
CA VAL A 185 81.47 35.55 56.97
C VAL A 185 81.94 34.56 58.02
N ILE A 186 81.19 33.47 58.21
CA ILE A 186 81.54 32.39 59.14
C ILE A 186 82.84 31.73 58.70
N ASP A 187 82.97 31.34 57.42
CA ASP A 187 84.17 30.70 56.89
C ASP A 187 85.41 31.60 57.07
N GLU A 188 85.31 32.90 56.76
CA GLU A 188 86.40 33.86 56.91
C GLU A 188 86.85 34.01 58.38
N TYR A 189 85.90 34.04 59.32
CA TYR A 189 86.23 34.05 60.74
C TYR A 189 86.88 32.74 61.21
N LEU A 190 86.46 31.59 60.66
CA LEU A 190 87.05 30.29 60.98
C LEU A 190 88.47 30.17 60.45
N ASP A 191 88.73 30.65 59.23
CA ASP A 191 90.01 30.51 58.54
C ASP A 191 91.05 31.53 59.05
N ASN A 192 90.64 32.78 59.31
CA ASN A 192 91.57 33.90 59.58
C ASN A 192 91.48 34.47 61.02
N GLY A 193 90.59 33.97 61.88
CA GLY A 193 90.55 34.31 63.31
C GLY A 193 90.41 35.81 63.59
N ASN A 194 91.27 36.35 64.46
CA ASN A 194 91.22 37.77 64.88
C ASN A 194 91.59 38.76 63.76
N ASP A 195 92.22 38.30 62.68
CA ASP A 195 92.62 39.13 61.54
C ASP A 195 91.58 39.11 60.41
N ALA A 196 90.44 38.44 60.60
CA ALA A 196 89.38 38.30 59.61
C ALA A 196 88.86 39.66 59.08
N ARG A 197 88.85 39.82 57.76
CA ARG A 197 88.45 41.06 57.05
C ARG A 197 87.08 40.93 56.41
N VAL A 198 86.07 40.82 57.27
CA VAL A 198 84.66 40.69 56.87
C VAL A 198 84.15 41.89 56.08
N ASP A 199 84.73 43.07 56.30
CA ASP A 199 84.44 44.30 55.58
C ASP A 199 84.67 44.19 54.06
N LEU A 200 85.49 43.23 53.61
CA LEU A 200 85.79 43.00 52.20
C LEU A 200 84.82 42.00 51.53
N ILE A 201 83.95 41.33 52.28
CA ILE A 201 83.00 40.37 51.72
C ILE A 201 81.83 41.15 51.12
N PRO A 202 81.57 41.06 49.80
CA PRO A 202 80.51 41.84 49.19
C PRO A 202 79.12 41.27 49.53
N GLN A 203 78.27 42.09 50.14
CA GLN A 203 76.86 41.77 50.38
C GLN A 203 75.99 42.25 49.21
N LYS A 204 75.21 41.32 48.63
CA LYS A 204 74.26 41.65 47.56
C LYS A 204 72.92 42.10 48.16
N ASN A 205 72.35 43.19 47.63
CA ASN A 205 71.03 43.69 48.05
C ASN A 205 70.06 43.82 46.85
N TYR A 206 69.08 42.93 46.80
CA TYR A 206 68.03 42.84 45.79
C TYR A 206 66.70 43.50 46.21
N ARG A 207 66.57 43.98 47.48
CA ARG A 207 65.32 44.58 47.98
C ARG A 207 64.95 45.89 47.28
N GLY A 208 65.93 46.65 46.79
CA GLY A 208 65.71 47.93 46.08
C GLY A 208 65.02 47.81 44.70
N ILE A 209 64.83 46.60 44.17
CA ILE A 209 64.25 46.36 42.84
C ILE A 209 62.72 46.25 42.90
N LYS A 210 62.15 45.85 44.04
CA LYS A 210 60.71 45.58 44.21
C LYS A 210 59.84 46.80 43.88
N GLY A 211 60.25 47.99 44.35
CA GLY A 211 59.55 49.25 44.07
C GLY A 211 59.54 49.64 42.58
N LYS A 212 60.57 49.26 41.81
CA LYS A 212 60.62 49.51 40.36
C LYS A 212 59.75 48.53 39.58
N ILE A 213 59.67 47.26 40.02
CA ILE A 213 58.83 46.24 39.38
C ILE A 213 57.35 46.58 39.57
N GLN A 214 56.93 47.01 40.77
CA GLN A 214 55.54 47.43 41.04
C GLN A 214 55.10 48.63 40.17
N GLN A 215 55.98 49.62 39.94
CA GLN A 215 55.69 50.75 39.05
C GLN A 215 55.50 50.30 37.59
N VAL A 216 56.30 49.35 37.11
CA VAL A 216 56.20 48.83 35.74
C VAL A 216 54.97 47.96 35.55
N LEU A 217 54.62 47.11 36.52
CA LEU A 217 53.41 46.28 36.46
C LEU A 217 52.14 47.13 36.46
N GLY A 218 52.07 48.17 37.30
CA GLY A 218 50.93 49.10 37.32
C GLY A 218 50.79 49.92 36.02
N ALA A 219 51.89 50.23 35.33
CA ALA A 219 51.87 50.90 34.03
C ALA A 219 51.43 49.99 32.87
N LEU A 220 51.52 48.67 33.04
CA LEU A 220 51.15 47.66 32.03
C LEU A 220 49.75 47.07 32.25
N GLY A 221 49.00 47.56 33.25
CA GLY A 221 47.62 47.14 33.52
C GLY A 221 47.50 45.75 34.14
N PHE A 222 48.50 45.34 34.92
CA PHE A 222 48.46 44.17 35.81
C PHE A 222 48.07 44.59 37.23
#